data_AF-A0AA88Z034-F1
#
_entry.id   AF-A0AA88Z034-F1
#
_cell.length_a   1.000
_cell.length_b   1.000
_cell.length_c   1.000
_cell.angle_alpha   90.00
_cell.angle_beta   90.00
_cell.angle_gamma   90.00
#
_symmetry.space_group_name_H-M   'P 1'
#
loop_
_entity.id
_entity.type
_entity.pdbx_description
1 polymer ?
#
loop_
_entity_poly.entity_id
_entity_poly.type
_entity_poly.pdbx_seq_one_letter_code
_entity_poly.pdbx_strand_id
1 'polypeptide(L)'
;MTTATRFTEVEDLMPAAGGLREIRHHIHHHPELAYEEHDTAALVADKLAQWGWQVTRGVGKTGVVGTLRVGDGARSIGIRADMDALPIVEATGLPYASGTHGKMHACGHDGHTTMLLGAAQHLAKTRNFSGTVHLYFQPAEEHGVDSGAKKMIDDGLFERFPCDAVFGMHNHPGAAPGVFLTRRGPFMSAGDKAIVTIEGVGGHAARPHLTVDPVVVAASIVMALQTIVARNVDPRSRRWSRSARCTRAPRTT
;
A
#
# COMPACT_ATOMS: atom_id res chain seq x y z
N MET A 1 32.17 -26.72 -12.26
CA MET A 1 31.05 -27.13 -11.38
C MET A 1 30.01 -26.05 -11.46
N THR A 2 28.89 -26.29 -12.14
CA THR A 2 27.75 -25.36 -12.18
C THR A 2 27.13 -25.33 -10.78
N THR A 3 27.47 -24.33 -9.99
CA THR A 3 26.75 -24.02 -8.75
C THR A 3 25.31 -23.70 -9.16
N ALA A 4 24.40 -24.65 -8.92
CA ALA A 4 22.98 -24.39 -9.11
C ALA A 4 22.61 -23.17 -8.26
N THR A 5 21.96 -22.18 -8.88
CA THR A 5 21.46 -21.01 -8.18
C THR A 5 20.45 -21.48 -7.14
N ARG A 6 20.84 -21.45 -5.86
CA ARG A 6 19.94 -21.72 -4.74
C ARG A 6 19.16 -20.44 -4.44
N PHE A 7 17.84 -20.52 -4.57
CA PHE A 7 16.94 -19.45 -4.14
C PHE A 7 16.73 -19.51 -2.62
N THR A 8 16.28 -18.40 -2.05
CA THR A 8 15.87 -18.32 -0.64
C THR A 8 14.66 -19.21 -0.40
N GLU A 9 14.74 -20.09 0.58
CA GLU A 9 13.61 -20.91 1.06
C GLU A 9 13.01 -20.28 2.33
N VAL A 10 11.80 -20.69 2.71
CA VAL A 10 11.12 -20.15 3.90
C VAL A 10 11.93 -20.40 5.17
N GLU A 11 12.57 -21.56 5.26
CA GLU A 11 13.43 -21.98 6.36
C GLU A 11 14.59 -21.00 6.60
N ASP A 12 15.11 -20.36 5.53
CA ASP A 12 16.19 -19.38 5.63
C ASP A 12 15.76 -18.09 6.34
N LEU A 13 14.45 -17.83 6.42
CA LEU A 13 13.84 -16.65 7.04
C LEU A 13 13.34 -16.92 8.47
N MET A 14 13.18 -18.19 8.85
CA MET A 14 12.67 -18.59 10.17
C MET A 14 13.45 -17.99 11.36
N PRO A 15 14.79 -17.86 11.32
CA PRO A 15 15.52 -17.22 12.42
C PRO A 15 15.13 -15.75 12.67
N ALA A 16 14.62 -15.05 11.68
CA ALA A 16 14.18 -13.66 11.80
C ALA A 16 12.70 -13.52 12.22
N ALA A 17 11.91 -14.60 12.19
CA ALA A 17 10.46 -14.55 12.33
C ALA A 17 10.00 -13.92 13.65
N GLY A 18 10.70 -14.17 14.77
CA GLY A 18 10.39 -13.57 16.06
C GLY A 18 10.54 -12.05 16.06
N GLY A 19 11.71 -11.55 15.65
CA GLY A 19 11.96 -10.11 15.58
C GLY A 19 11.08 -9.39 14.55
N LEU A 20 10.74 -10.04 13.43
CA LEU A 20 9.80 -9.48 12.45
C LEU A 20 8.37 -9.41 13.01
N ARG A 21 7.94 -10.40 13.80
CA ARG A 21 6.64 -10.34 14.49
C ARG A 21 6.58 -9.18 15.48
N GLU A 22 7.65 -8.97 16.25
CA GLU A 22 7.75 -7.84 17.18
C GLU A 22 7.69 -6.50 16.44
N ILE A 23 8.39 -6.36 15.32
CA ILE A 23 8.32 -5.16 14.47
C ILE A 23 6.89 -4.93 13.99
N ARG A 24 6.23 -5.96 13.45
CA ARG A 24 4.84 -5.83 12.99
C ARG A 24 3.93 -5.39 14.12
N HIS A 25 3.98 -6.07 15.26
CA HIS A 25 3.13 -5.74 16.41
C HIS A 25 3.42 -4.33 16.94
N HIS A 26 4.68 -3.89 16.92
CA HIS A 26 5.04 -2.53 17.29
C HIS A 26 4.40 -1.50 16.35
N ILE A 27 4.51 -1.68 15.03
CA ILE A 27 3.89 -0.79 14.04
C ILE A 27 2.36 -0.83 14.19
N HIS A 28 1.77 -2.01 14.36
CA HIS A 28 0.33 -2.18 14.56
C HIS A 28 -0.18 -1.45 15.81
N HIS A 29 0.60 -1.46 16.90
CA HIS A 29 0.26 -0.80 18.15
C HIS A 29 0.40 0.73 18.09
N HIS A 30 1.24 1.26 17.17
CA HIS A 30 1.49 2.69 17.01
C HIS A 30 1.13 3.18 15.58
N PRO A 31 -0.15 3.06 15.16
CA PRO A 31 -0.54 3.44 13.81
C PRO A 31 -0.51 4.96 13.61
N GLU A 32 0.06 5.38 12.50
CA GLU A 32 0.18 6.78 12.09
C GLU A 32 -0.57 7.02 10.78
N LEU A 33 -1.20 8.19 10.63
CA LEU A 33 -2.00 8.50 9.43
C LEU A 33 -1.09 8.98 8.30
N ALA A 34 -1.68 9.12 7.11
CA ALA A 34 -1.05 9.68 5.93
C ALA A 34 -0.23 10.96 6.24
N TYR A 35 1.07 10.92 5.96
CA TYR A 35 2.08 11.96 6.20
C TYR A 35 2.45 12.27 7.66
N GLU A 36 1.88 11.53 8.61
CA GLU A 36 2.22 11.59 10.03
C GLU A 36 3.11 10.41 10.46
N GLU A 37 3.54 9.55 9.52
CA GLU A 37 4.22 8.26 9.78
C GLU A 37 5.68 8.42 10.22
N HIS A 38 5.94 9.32 11.15
CA HIS A 38 7.28 9.71 11.59
C HIS A 38 7.98 8.59 12.36
N ASP A 39 7.29 7.95 13.29
CA ASP A 39 7.85 6.89 14.13
C ASP A 39 8.06 5.61 13.31
N THR A 40 7.10 5.28 12.45
CA THR A 40 7.19 4.14 11.51
C THR A 40 8.33 4.34 10.52
N ALA A 41 8.43 5.52 9.90
CA ALA A 41 9.54 5.86 9.01
C ALA A 41 10.90 5.84 9.73
N ALA A 42 10.94 6.32 10.98
CA ALA A 42 12.15 6.29 11.78
C ALA A 42 12.62 4.85 12.06
N LEU A 43 11.70 3.98 12.50
CA LEU A 43 11.96 2.57 12.74
C LEU A 43 12.48 1.86 11.49
N VAL A 44 11.83 2.06 10.35
CA VAL A 44 12.24 1.48 9.06
C VAL A 44 13.66 1.90 8.72
N ALA A 45 13.93 3.20 8.76
CA ALA A 45 15.22 3.74 8.39
C ALA A 45 16.35 3.31 9.34
N ASP A 46 16.06 3.18 10.65
CA ASP A 46 17.01 2.67 11.64
C ASP A 46 17.36 1.21 11.39
N LYS A 47 16.36 0.35 11.12
CA LYS A 47 16.59 -1.07 10.80
C LYS A 47 17.43 -1.23 9.53
N LEU A 48 17.10 -0.48 8.47
CA LEU A 48 17.86 -0.49 7.23
C LEU A 48 19.32 -0.07 7.45
N ALA A 49 19.55 1.02 8.19
CA ALA A 49 20.91 1.49 8.50
C ALA A 49 21.71 0.46 9.32
N GLN A 50 21.07 -0.17 10.32
CA GLN A 50 21.67 -1.24 11.12
C GLN A 50 22.11 -2.44 10.27
N TRP A 51 21.40 -2.72 9.18
CA TRP A 51 21.74 -3.81 8.25
C TRP A 51 22.65 -3.36 7.10
N GLY A 52 23.15 -2.12 7.12
CA GLY A 52 24.13 -1.62 6.15
C GLY A 52 23.54 -1.21 4.80
N TRP A 53 22.25 -0.87 4.75
CA TRP A 53 21.64 -0.20 3.60
C TRP A 53 22.04 1.27 3.58
N GLN A 54 22.18 1.85 2.38
CA GLN A 54 22.25 3.30 2.22
C GLN A 54 20.83 3.86 2.31
N VAL A 55 20.56 4.66 3.35
CA VAL A 55 19.20 5.12 3.65
C VAL A 55 19.04 6.59 3.31
N THR A 56 18.00 6.90 2.53
CA THR A 56 17.53 8.27 2.30
C THR A 56 16.16 8.42 2.94
N ARG A 57 16.06 9.32 3.92
CA ARG A 57 14.80 9.69 4.58
C ARG A 57 14.21 10.91 3.90
N GLY A 58 12.94 11.21 4.19
CA GLY A 58 12.34 12.46 3.79
C GLY A 58 11.83 12.48 2.35
N VAL A 59 11.76 11.33 1.66
CA VAL A 59 11.39 11.26 0.25
C VAL A 59 9.88 11.41 0.13
N GLY A 60 9.41 12.50 -0.47
CA GLY A 60 7.98 12.79 -0.54
C GLY A 60 7.32 12.93 0.83
N LYS A 61 7.97 13.67 1.76
CA LYS A 61 7.62 13.87 3.18
C LYS A 61 8.17 12.79 4.11
N THR A 62 7.40 11.76 4.47
CA THR A 62 7.78 10.72 5.45
C THR A 62 8.36 9.46 4.79
N GLY A 63 8.47 9.41 3.47
CA GLY A 63 8.97 8.25 2.75
C GLY A 63 10.45 7.95 3.01
N VAL A 64 10.78 6.66 2.97
CA VAL A 64 12.14 6.14 3.19
C VAL A 64 12.56 5.28 2.02
N VAL A 65 13.77 5.53 1.50
CA VAL A 65 14.38 4.73 0.45
C VAL A 65 15.64 4.06 0.98
N GLY A 66 15.67 2.73 0.95
CA GLY A 66 16.87 1.95 1.22
C GLY A 66 17.52 1.51 -0.09
N THR A 67 18.83 1.70 -0.25
CA THR A 67 19.59 1.21 -1.42
C THR A 67 20.67 0.23 -1.00
N LEU A 68 20.73 -0.93 -1.67
CA LEU A 68 21.80 -1.90 -1.52
C LEU A 68 22.33 -2.29 -2.91
N ARG A 69 23.61 -2.06 -3.13
CA ARG A 69 24.35 -2.48 -4.32
C ARG A 69 25.30 -3.60 -3.97
N VAL A 70 25.31 -4.65 -4.78
CA VAL A 70 26.20 -5.80 -4.63
C VAL A 70 26.76 -6.17 -6.00
N GLY A 71 28.06 -6.48 -6.07
CA GLY A 71 28.71 -6.89 -7.31
C GLY A 71 28.76 -5.79 -8.38
N ASP A 72 28.87 -6.24 -9.64
CA ASP A 72 29.08 -5.44 -10.85
C ASP A 72 27.88 -5.43 -11.81
N GLY A 73 26.77 -6.08 -11.43
CA GLY A 73 25.56 -6.13 -12.22
C GLY A 73 25.00 -4.73 -12.50
N ALA A 74 24.59 -4.50 -13.75
CA ALA A 74 24.04 -3.21 -14.19
C ALA A 74 22.53 -3.08 -13.96
N ARG A 75 21.85 -4.16 -13.56
CA ARG A 75 20.39 -4.19 -13.38
C ARG A 75 19.99 -3.68 -12.00
N SER A 76 18.82 -3.08 -11.95
CA SER A 76 18.26 -2.41 -10.79
C SER A 76 16.78 -2.71 -10.64
N ILE A 77 16.32 -3.01 -9.42
CA ILE A 77 14.89 -3.22 -9.14
C ILE A 77 14.45 -2.39 -7.93
N GLY A 78 13.20 -1.95 -7.97
CA GLY A 78 12.49 -1.35 -6.85
C GLY A 78 11.53 -2.34 -6.20
N ILE A 79 11.47 -2.38 -4.88
CA ILE A 79 10.46 -3.15 -4.13
C ILE A 79 9.74 -2.20 -3.18
N ARG A 80 8.41 -2.11 -3.29
CA ARG A 80 7.59 -1.10 -2.61
C ARG A 80 6.71 -1.72 -1.52
N ALA A 81 6.64 -1.06 -0.37
CA ALA A 81 5.65 -1.28 0.69
C ALA A 81 5.10 0.08 1.18
N ASP A 82 3.82 0.14 1.49
CA ASP A 82 3.15 1.27 2.14
C ASP A 82 3.27 1.20 3.67
N MET A 83 3.18 2.36 4.32
CA MET A 83 3.38 2.52 5.76
C MET A 83 2.20 3.12 6.52
N ASP A 84 1.24 3.76 5.87
CA ASP A 84 0.19 4.52 6.55
C ASP A 84 -0.94 3.66 7.14
N ALA A 85 -1.58 4.18 8.18
CA ALA A 85 -2.77 3.61 8.80
C ALA A 85 -4.05 4.39 8.40
N LEU A 86 -5.19 3.92 8.89
CA LEU A 86 -6.51 4.49 8.62
C LEU A 86 -7.15 5.11 9.88
N PRO A 87 -8.02 6.13 9.73
CA PRO A 87 -8.74 6.77 10.84
C PRO A 87 -9.93 5.91 11.30
N ILE A 88 -9.63 4.73 11.85
CA ILE A 88 -10.59 3.72 12.29
C ILE A 88 -10.28 3.37 13.74
N VAL A 89 -11.32 3.30 14.59
CA VAL A 89 -11.22 2.73 15.93
C VAL A 89 -11.09 1.22 15.82
N GLU A 90 -9.97 0.66 16.25
CA GLU A 90 -9.75 -0.78 16.22
C GLU A 90 -10.67 -1.52 17.20
N ALA A 91 -11.29 -2.61 16.73
CA ALA A 91 -12.21 -3.45 17.50
C ALA A 91 -11.85 -4.95 17.43
N THR A 92 -10.56 -5.27 17.29
CA THR A 92 -10.08 -6.66 17.13
C THR A 92 -9.95 -7.40 18.47
N GLY A 93 -9.67 -6.68 19.56
CA GLY A 93 -9.36 -7.25 20.87
C GLY A 93 -8.01 -7.99 20.96
N LEU A 94 -7.13 -7.81 19.96
CA LEU A 94 -5.83 -8.47 19.93
C LEU A 94 -4.88 -7.91 21.00
N PRO A 95 -3.94 -8.71 21.54
CA PRO A 95 -2.97 -8.23 22.53
C PRO A 95 -2.04 -7.11 22.04
N TYR A 96 -1.94 -6.94 20.72
CA TYR A 96 -1.15 -5.91 20.04
C TYR A 96 -2.02 -4.91 19.27
N ALA A 97 -3.33 -4.87 19.57
CA ALA A 97 -4.24 -3.88 19.00
C ALA A 97 -3.70 -2.46 19.21
N SER A 98 -4.07 -1.54 18.33
CA SER A 98 -3.69 -0.13 18.36
C SER A 98 -3.80 0.48 19.77
N GLY A 99 -2.69 1.03 20.24
CA GLY A 99 -2.63 1.87 21.44
C GLY A 99 -3.06 3.32 21.18
N THR A 100 -3.29 3.69 19.91
CA THR A 100 -3.66 5.05 19.50
C THR A 100 -5.13 5.11 19.11
N HIS A 101 -5.95 5.72 19.96
CA HIS A 101 -7.40 5.77 19.73
C HIS A 101 -7.75 6.44 18.38
N GLY A 102 -8.67 5.83 17.64
CA GLY A 102 -9.12 6.33 16.34
C GLY A 102 -8.18 6.07 15.16
N LYS A 103 -7.09 5.32 15.35
CA LYS A 103 -6.15 4.92 14.30
C LYS A 103 -5.95 3.41 14.31
N MET A 104 -5.92 2.79 13.12
CA MET A 104 -5.74 1.34 12.96
C MET A 104 -5.06 1.01 11.63
N HIS A 105 -4.13 0.04 11.63
CA HIS A 105 -3.67 -0.61 10.40
C HIS A 105 -4.71 -1.61 9.86
N ALA A 106 -5.83 -1.08 9.35
CA ALA A 106 -6.94 -1.90 8.85
C ALA A 106 -6.72 -2.44 7.43
N CYS A 107 -5.72 -1.93 6.69
CA CYS A 107 -5.35 -2.38 5.35
C CYS A 107 -4.12 -3.33 5.34
N GLY A 108 -3.44 -3.48 6.49
CA GLY A 108 -2.29 -4.39 6.65
C GLY A 108 -0.93 -3.82 6.24
N HIS A 109 -0.80 -2.50 6.15
CA HIS A 109 0.46 -1.81 5.80
C HIS A 109 1.59 -2.07 6.83
N ASP A 110 1.25 -2.34 8.10
CA ASP A 110 2.15 -2.88 9.12
C ASP A 110 2.81 -4.20 8.67
N GLY A 111 2.00 -5.07 8.07
CA GLY A 111 2.43 -6.33 7.47
C GLY A 111 3.32 -6.12 6.25
N HIS A 112 2.93 -5.24 5.32
CA HIS A 112 3.70 -4.95 4.10
C HIS A 112 5.09 -4.39 4.45
N THR A 113 5.13 -3.40 5.35
CA THR A 113 6.37 -2.80 5.86
C THR A 113 7.27 -3.86 6.51
N THR A 114 6.70 -4.71 7.37
CA THR A 114 7.46 -5.78 8.03
C THR A 114 7.99 -6.82 7.04
N MET A 115 7.18 -7.23 6.05
CA MET A 115 7.61 -8.17 5.02
C MET A 115 8.79 -7.63 4.21
N LEU A 116 8.74 -6.33 3.86
CA LEU A 116 9.83 -5.69 3.14
C LEU A 116 11.09 -5.55 3.99
N LEU A 117 10.96 -5.24 5.28
CA LEU A 117 12.09 -5.26 6.24
C LEU A 117 12.70 -6.66 6.37
N GLY A 118 11.89 -7.72 6.39
CA GLY A 118 12.39 -9.10 6.39
C GLY A 118 13.23 -9.43 5.15
N ALA A 119 12.75 -9.03 3.97
CA ALA A 119 13.52 -9.14 2.73
C ALA A 119 14.81 -8.31 2.80
N ALA A 120 14.74 -7.08 3.33
CA ALA A 120 15.89 -6.19 3.47
C ALA A 120 16.99 -6.79 4.36
N GLN A 121 16.60 -7.37 5.50
CA GLN A 121 17.51 -8.04 6.42
C GLN A 121 18.19 -9.24 5.75
N HIS A 122 17.42 -10.07 5.04
CA HIS A 122 17.95 -11.26 4.39
C HIS A 122 18.90 -10.93 3.23
N LEU A 123 18.56 -9.94 2.40
CA LEU A 123 19.41 -9.45 1.30
C LEU A 123 20.71 -8.83 1.82
N ALA A 124 20.65 -8.05 2.90
CA ALA A 124 21.84 -7.49 3.53
C ALA A 124 22.77 -8.55 4.11
N LYS A 125 22.20 -9.60 4.72
CA LYS A 125 22.97 -10.70 5.34
C LYS A 125 23.64 -11.58 4.30
N THR A 126 22.93 -11.94 3.24
CA THR A 126 23.40 -12.92 2.26
C THR A 126 24.18 -12.28 1.11
N ARG A 127 23.79 -11.08 0.70
CA ARG A 127 24.30 -10.39 -0.50
C ARG A 127 24.35 -11.31 -1.72
N ASN A 128 23.40 -12.23 -1.84
CA ASN A 128 23.39 -13.26 -2.88
C ASN A 128 22.71 -12.76 -4.16
N PHE A 129 23.19 -11.63 -4.70
CA PHE A 129 22.76 -11.06 -5.98
C PHE A 129 23.86 -10.16 -6.56
N SER A 130 23.76 -9.82 -7.85
CA SER A 130 24.64 -8.82 -8.50
C SER A 130 23.75 -7.77 -9.18
N GLY A 131 23.87 -6.50 -8.76
CA GLY A 131 23.01 -5.40 -9.17
C GLY A 131 22.68 -4.44 -8.02
N THR A 132 21.61 -3.66 -8.21
CA THR A 132 21.09 -2.70 -7.23
C THR A 132 19.65 -3.02 -6.85
N VAL A 133 19.35 -2.98 -5.55
CA VAL A 133 17.98 -3.05 -5.04
C VAL A 133 17.66 -1.74 -4.32
N HIS A 134 16.55 -1.13 -4.70
CA HIS A 134 15.94 -0.02 -3.98
C HIS A 134 14.68 -0.50 -3.26
N LEU A 135 14.55 -0.18 -2.00
CA LEU A 135 13.35 -0.45 -1.19
C LEU A 135 12.62 0.86 -0.99
N TYR A 136 11.37 0.94 -1.44
CA TYR A 136 10.54 2.13 -1.34
C TYR A 136 9.50 1.93 -0.25
N PHE A 137 9.73 2.54 0.90
CA PHE A 137 8.75 2.60 1.98
C PHE A 137 7.94 3.89 1.81
N GLN A 138 6.74 3.72 1.24
CA GLN A 138 5.90 4.80 0.76
C GLN A 138 4.91 5.25 1.85
N PRO A 139 4.76 6.56 2.09
CA PRO A 139 3.72 7.07 2.96
C PRO A 139 2.36 7.18 2.24
N ALA A 140 1.32 7.54 2.99
CA ALA A 140 0.07 8.11 2.49
C ALA A 140 -0.54 7.43 1.25
N GLU A 141 -0.63 6.10 1.23
CA GLU A 141 -1.32 5.37 0.18
C GLU A 141 -2.83 5.69 0.22
N GLU A 142 -3.42 5.68 1.41
CA GLU A 142 -4.86 5.78 1.65
C GLU A 142 -5.43 7.19 1.40
N HIS A 143 -4.57 8.17 1.15
CA HIS A 143 -4.98 9.58 0.99
C HIS A 143 -5.69 9.86 -0.35
N GLY A 144 -5.46 9.04 -1.38
CA GLY A 144 -6.12 9.11 -2.68
C GLY A 144 -5.66 10.26 -3.60
N VAL A 145 -6.06 11.50 -3.31
CA VAL A 145 -5.90 12.67 -4.24
C VAL A 145 -4.53 13.35 -4.11
N ASP A 146 -3.86 13.18 -2.97
CA ASP A 146 -2.49 13.62 -2.70
C ASP A 146 -1.72 12.40 -2.17
N SER A 147 -1.59 11.35 -3.00
CA SER A 147 -1.00 10.08 -2.57
C SER A 147 0.51 10.19 -2.37
N GLY A 148 1.05 9.42 -1.43
CA GLY A 148 2.48 9.44 -1.15
C GLY A 148 3.32 8.92 -2.32
N ALA A 149 2.79 8.03 -3.16
CA ALA A 149 3.44 7.62 -4.41
C ALA A 149 3.71 8.84 -5.32
N LYS A 150 2.70 9.69 -5.52
CA LYS A 150 2.85 10.92 -6.30
C LYS A 150 3.86 11.87 -5.65
N LYS A 151 3.80 12.06 -4.32
CA LYS A 151 4.77 12.92 -3.62
C LYS A 151 6.21 12.44 -3.74
N MET A 152 6.44 11.14 -3.63
CA MET A 152 7.79 10.59 -3.81
C MET A 152 8.29 10.80 -5.23
N ILE A 153 7.44 10.56 -6.24
CA ILE A 153 7.77 10.79 -7.66
C ILE A 153 8.06 12.27 -7.92
N ASP A 154 7.21 13.17 -7.43
CA ASP A 154 7.41 14.61 -7.55
C ASP A 154 8.69 15.09 -6.83
N ASP A 155 9.11 14.38 -5.77
CA ASP A 155 10.39 14.57 -5.07
C ASP A 155 11.58 13.81 -5.73
N GLY A 156 11.41 13.42 -6.99
CA GLY A 156 12.48 12.88 -7.82
C GLY A 156 12.83 11.41 -7.54
N LEU A 157 11.89 10.58 -7.06
CA LEU A 157 12.15 9.18 -6.69
C LEU A 157 12.89 8.41 -7.78
N PHE A 158 12.43 8.48 -9.03
CA PHE A 158 13.00 7.67 -10.11
C PHE A 158 14.24 8.31 -10.76
N GLU A 159 14.44 9.61 -10.56
CA GLU A 159 15.66 10.33 -10.92
C GLU A 159 16.80 10.02 -9.94
N ARG A 160 16.49 9.95 -8.64
CA ARG A 160 17.45 9.68 -7.56
C ARG A 160 17.73 8.20 -7.38
N PHE A 161 16.73 7.35 -7.66
CA PHE A 161 16.77 5.90 -7.46
C PHE A 161 16.21 5.17 -8.70
N PRO A 162 16.91 5.25 -9.84
CA PRO A 162 16.45 4.62 -11.07
C PRO A 162 16.37 3.10 -10.92
N CYS A 163 15.32 2.50 -11.50
CA CYS A 163 15.15 1.05 -11.53
C CYS A 163 14.60 0.57 -12.88
N ASP A 164 14.99 -0.64 -13.31
CA ASP A 164 14.47 -1.28 -14.53
C ASP A 164 13.03 -1.80 -14.34
N ALA A 165 12.66 -2.14 -13.11
CA ALA A 165 11.35 -2.65 -12.75
C ALA A 165 11.00 -2.35 -11.28
N VAL A 166 9.70 -2.16 -11.00
CA VAL A 166 9.17 -2.00 -9.64
C VAL A 166 8.21 -3.14 -9.32
N PHE A 167 8.37 -3.72 -8.14
CA PHE A 167 7.50 -4.76 -7.60
C PHE A 167 6.81 -4.25 -6.34
N GLY A 168 5.54 -4.62 -6.17
CA GLY A 168 4.77 -4.37 -4.96
C GLY A 168 3.81 -5.53 -4.75
N MET A 169 3.36 -5.71 -3.51
CA MET A 169 2.33 -6.68 -3.17
C MET A 169 1.43 -6.12 -2.08
N HIS A 170 0.21 -6.62 -2.04
CA HIS A 170 -0.77 -6.31 -1.02
C HIS A 170 -1.34 -7.63 -0.51
N ASN A 171 -1.60 -7.73 0.80
CA ASN A 171 -2.36 -8.85 1.32
C ASN A 171 -3.76 -8.90 0.68
N HIS A 172 -4.40 -10.06 0.67
CA HIS A 172 -5.75 -10.19 0.13
C HIS A 172 -6.63 -11.00 1.09
N PRO A 173 -7.38 -10.32 1.98
CA PRO A 173 -8.32 -11.00 2.86
C PRO A 173 -9.25 -11.94 2.08
N GLY A 174 -9.32 -13.20 2.51
CA GLY A 174 -10.10 -14.25 1.83
C GLY A 174 -9.30 -15.15 0.88
N ALA A 175 -8.07 -14.79 0.51
CA ALA A 175 -7.16 -15.72 -0.16
C ALA A 175 -6.50 -16.69 0.84
N ALA A 176 -6.21 -17.91 0.40
CA ALA A 176 -5.50 -18.89 1.23
C ALA A 176 -4.03 -18.47 1.45
N PRO A 177 -3.45 -18.68 2.64
CA PRO A 177 -2.03 -18.45 2.89
C PRO A 177 -1.14 -19.24 1.91
N GLY A 178 -0.02 -18.63 1.50
CA GLY A 178 0.94 -19.25 0.56
C GLY A 178 0.55 -19.16 -0.92
N VAL A 179 -0.53 -18.44 -1.25
CA VAL A 179 -0.98 -18.25 -2.64
C VAL A 179 -0.72 -16.81 -3.09
N PHE A 180 -0.05 -16.67 -4.23
CA PHE A 180 0.09 -15.38 -4.91
C PHE A 180 -0.96 -15.24 -6.02
N LEU A 181 -1.69 -14.13 -6.00
CA LEU A 181 -2.65 -13.78 -7.05
C LEU A 181 -2.02 -12.74 -7.96
N THR A 182 -1.95 -13.02 -9.27
CA THR A 182 -1.37 -12.12 -10.26
C THR A 182 -2.26 -12.00 -11.49
N ARG A 183 -2.15 -10.88 -12.20
CA ARG A 183 -2.83 -10.65 -13.48
C ARG A 183 -1.98 -9.75 -14.36
N ARG A 184 -1.89 -10.09 -15.65
CA ARG A 184 -1.29 -9.20 -16.65
C ARG A 184 -2.28 -8.12 -17.10
N GLY A 185 -1.78 -6.91 -17.30
CA GLY A 185 -2.57 -5.75 -17.74
C GLY A 185 -3.18 -4.99 -16.56
N PRO A 186 -4.23 -4.19 -16.79
CA PRO A 186 -4.90 -3.44 -15.71
C PRO A 186 -5.26 -4.39 -14.56
N PHE A 187 -4.93 -4.03 -13.32
CA PHE A 187 -5.15 -4.88 -12.14
C PHE A 187 -6.21 -4.33 -11.18
N MET A 188 -6.13 -3.06 -10.84
CA MET A 188 -7.06 -2.35 -9.95
C MET A 188 -7.97 -1.38 -10.72
N SER A 189 -9.02 -0.89 -10.07
CA SER A 189 -9.86 0.20 -10.57
C SER A 189 -9.17 1.56 -10.38
N ALA A 190 -9.48 2.51 -11.26
CA ALA A 190 -9.19 3.91 -10.98
C ALA A 190 -10.13 4.43 -9.89
N GLY A 191 -9.65 5.33 -9.03
CA GLY A 191 -10.45 6.08 -8.06
C GLY A 191 -10.39 7.57 -8.37
N ASP A 192 -11.47 8.30 -8.07
CA ASP A 192 -11.56 9.75 -8.22
C ASP A 192 -12.48 10.32 -7.13
N LYS A 193 -12.37 11.62 -6.84
CA LYS A 193 -13.13 12.32 -5.80
C LYS A 193 -13.76 13.59 -6.36
N ALA A 194 -15.09 13.69 -6.27
CA ALA A 194 -15.83 14.90 -6.57
C ALA A 194 -16.47 15.47 -5.29
N ILE A 195 -16.41 16.78 -5.11
CA ILE A 195 -17.10 17.50 -4.03
C ILE A 195 -18.22 18.32 -4.66
N VAL A 196 -19.45 18.09 -4.21
CA VAL A 196 -20.64 18.82 -4.67
C VAL A 196 -21.17 19.64 -3.51
N THR A 197 -21.05 20.96 -3.61
CA THR A 197 -21.63 21.89 -2.64
C THR A 197 -23.05 22.27 -3.08
N ILE A 198 -24.03 22.10 -2.20
CA ILE A 198 -25.43 22.45 -2.45
C ILE A 198 -25.76 23.66 -1.60
N GLU A 199 -26.05 24.78 -2.26
CA GLU A 199 -26.46 26.03 -1.62
C GLU A 199 -27.98 26.17 -1.71
N GLY A 200 -28.64 26.17 -0.56
CA GLY A 200 -30.08 26.37 -0.43
C GLY A 200 -30.44 27.77 0.05
N VAL A 201 -31.71 27.95 0.41
CA VAL A 201 -32.23 29.17 1.05
C VAL A 201 -32.88 28.75 2.35
N GLY A 202 -32.32 29.18 3.48
CA GLY A 202 -32.80 28.86 4.81
C GLY A 202 -34.09 29.61 5.19
N GLY A 203 -34.80 29.11 6.21
CA GLY A 203 -35.99 29.75 6.76
C GLY A 203 -36.66 28.92 7.84
N HIS A 204 -37.85 29.33 8.28
CA HIS A 204 -38.58 28.60 9.31
C HIS A 204 -39.12 27.28 8.76
N ALA A 205 -38.86 26.17 9.44
CA ALA A 205 -39.27 24.82 9.00
C ALA A 205 -40.79 24.64 8.73
N ALA A 206 -41.64 25.48 9.35
CA ALA A 206 -43.09 25.47 9.13
C ALA A 206 -43.53 26.28 7.88
N ARG A 207 -42.58 26.92 7.17
CA ARG A 207 -42.82 27.72 5.96
C ARG A 207 -41.90 27.26 4.81
N PRO A 208 -41.95 25.98 4.42
CA PRO A 208 -41.00 25.43 3.43
C PRO A 208 -41.15 26.08 2.04
N HIS A 209 -42.31 26.65 1.73
CA HIS A 209 -42.56 27.37 0.48
C HIS A 209 -41.75 28.67 0.34
N LEU A 210 -41.10 29.14 1.41
CA LEU A 210 -40.19 30.30 1.40
C LEU A 210 -38.72 29.89 1.40
N THR A 211 -38.42 28.59 1.32
CA THR A 211 -37.08 28.02 1.46
C THR A 211 -36.72 27.17 0.25
N VAL A 212 -35.42 26.92 0.08
CA VAL A 212 -34.89 25.86 -0.77
C VAL A 212 -34.09 24.93 0.12
N ASP A 213 -34.68 23.80 0.48
CA ASP A 213 -34.08 22.85 1.41
C ASP A 213 -32.95 22.05 0.72
N PRO A 214 -31.68 22.28 1.09
CA PRO A 214 -30.55 21.57 0.48
C PRO A 214 -30.55 20.07 0.81
N VAL A 215 -31.21 19.63 1.88
CA VAL A 215 -31.29 18.21 2.25
C VAL A 215 -32.14 17.43 1.26
N VAL A 216 -33.28 17.99 0.86
CA VAL A 216 -34.16 17.38 -0.16
C VAL A 216 -33.47 17.32 -1.52
N VAL A 217 -32.73 18.37 -1.88
CA VAL A 217 -31.91 18.41 -3.11
C VAL A 217 -30.82 17.33 -3.05
N ALA A 218 -30.09 17.23 -1.93
CA ALA A 218 -29.04 16.24 -1.74
C ALA A 218 -29.58 14.80 -1.87
N ALA A 219 -30.71 14.49 -1.23
CA ALA A 219 -31.35 13.18 -1.33
C ALA A 219 -31.72 12.84 -2.79
N SER A 220 -32.22 13.82 -3.53
CA SER A 220 -32.56 13.65 -4.95
C SER A 220 -31.31 13.39 -5.81
N ILE A 221 -30.21 14.10 -5.54
CA ILE A 221 -28.92 13.87 -6.20
C ILE A 221 -28.39 12.46 -5.90
N VAL A 222 -28.43 12.02 -4.64
CA VAL A 222 -27.98 10.67 -4.25
C VAL A 222 -28.72 9.59 -5.03
N MET A 223 -30.05 9.72 -5.17
CA MET A 223 -30.86 8.79 -5.96
C MET A 223 -30.50 8.82 -7.44
N ALA A 224 -30.30 10.01 -8.01
CA ALA A 224 -29.91 10.16 -9.41
C ALA A 224 -28.53 9.57 -9.71
N LEU A 225 -27.55 9.73 -8.80
CA LEU A 225 -26.19 9.20 -8.95
C LEU A 225 -26.16 7.67 -9.11
N GLN A 226 -27.11 6.94 -8.52
CA GLN A 226 -27.20 5.48 -8.67
C GLN A 226 -27.42 5.05 -10.14
N THR A 227 -28.01 5.93 -10.94
CA THR A 227 -28.29 5.64 -12.37
C THR A 227 -27.03 5.66 -13.23
N ILE A 228 -25.95 6.33 -12.80
CA ILE A 228 -24.69 6.37 -13.55
C ILE A 228 -24.17 4.94 -13.77
N VAL A 229 -24.04 4.16 -12.70
CA VAL A 229 -23.58 2.78 -12.81
C VAL A 229 -24.69 1.89 -13.38
N ALA A 230 -25.93 2.02 -12.88
CA ALA A 230 -27.00 1.09 -13.23
C ALA A 230 -27.52 1.20 -14.67
N ARG A 231 -27.31 2.36 -15.34
CA ARG A 231 -27.90 2.65 -16.66
C ARG A 231 -26.89 3.09 -17.72
N ASN A 232 -25.78 3.72 -17.33
CA ASN A 232 -24.85 4.31 -18.29
C ASN A 232 -23.56 3.50 -18.47
N VAL A 233 -23.27 2.54 -17.59
CA VAL A 233 -22.10 1.65 -17.73
C VAL A 233 -22.49 0.41 -18.52
N ASP A 234 -21.77 0.13 -19.62
CA ASP A 234 -21.97 -1.09 -20.40
C ASP A 234 -21.67 -2.34 -19.56
N PRO A 235 -22.67 -3.23 -19.31
CA PRO A 235 -22.49 -4.43 -18.50
C PRO A 235 -21.56 -5.46 -19.16
N ARG A 236 -21.29 -5.35 -20.47
CA ARG A 236 -20.35 -6.19 -21.22
C ARG A 236 -18.95 -5.59 -21.30
N SER A 237 -18.77 -4.35 -20.84
CA SER A 237 -17.46 -3.73 -20.84
C SER A 237 -16.50 -4.59 -19.99
N ARG A 238 -15.33 -4.89 -20.55
CA ARG A 238 -14.31 -5.78 -19.95
C ARG A 238 -13.77 -5.31 -18.59
N ARG A 239 -14.26 -4.18 -18.09
CA ARG A 239 -13.93 -3.58 -16.80
C ARG A 239 -14.44 -4.41 -15.60
N TRP A 240 -15.48 -5.24 -15.79
CA TRP A 240 -16.08 -6.06 -14.72
C TRP A 240 -15.77 -7.57 -14.82
N SER A 241 -15.62 -8.14 -16.02
CA SER A 241 -15.78 -9.59 -16.25
C SER A 241 -14.52 -10.47 -16.12
N ARG A 242 -13.43 -10.00 -15.49
CA ARG A 242 -12.16 -10.77 -15.37
C ARG A 242 -11.58 -10.88 -13.96
N SER A 243 -12.35 -10.61 -12.92
CA SER A 243 -11.94 -10.81 -11.52
C SER A 243 -11.85 -12.28 -11.09
N ALA A 244 -12.29 -13.26 -11.91
CA ALA A 244 -12.39 -14.66 -11.47
C ALA A 244 -11.89 -15.71 -12.49
N ARG A 245 -10.87 -15.42 -13.30
CA ARG A 245 -10.17 -16.47 -14.07
C ARG A 245 -8.73 -16.61 -13.61
N CYS A 246 -8.55 -17.40 -12.55
CA CYS A 246 -7.29 -18.06 -12.25
C CYS A 246 -6.97 -18.99 -13.42
N THR A 247 -5.91 -18.70 -14.17
CA THR A 247 -5.52 -19.49 -15.34
C THR A 247 -5.02 -20.86 -14.88
N ARG A 248 -5.83 -21.91 -15.03
CA ARG A 248 -5.29 -23.28 -15.14
C ARG A 248 -4.50 -23.36 -16.44
N ALA A 249 -3.23 -23.78 -16.34
CA ALA A 249 -2.37 -24.05 -17.49
C ALA A 249 -3.03 -25.05 -18.45
N PRO A 250 -2.82 -24.94 -19.77
CA PRO A 250 -3.35 -25.90 -20.72
C PRO A 250 -2.69 -27.25 -20.48
N ARG A 251 -3.51 -28.29 -20.25
CA ARG A 251 -3.05 -29.67 -20.34
C ARG A 251 -2.88 -29.98 -21.83
N THR A 252 -1.65 -30.27 -22.21
CA THR A 252 -1.30 -30.88 -23.49
C THR A 252 -1.80 -32.33 -23.50
N THR A 253 -2.69 -32.63 -24.43
CA THR A 253 -2.79 -33.93 -25.14
C THR A 253 -3.16 -33.62 -26.57
#